data_AF-A0A9D5Q1L5-F1
#
_entry.id   AF-A0A9D5Q1L5-F1
#
_cell.length_a   1.000
_cell.length_b   1.000
_cell.length_c   1.000
_cell.angle_alpha   90.00
_cell.angle_beta   90.00
_cell.angle_gamma   90.00
#
_symmetry.space_group_name_H-M   'P 1'
#
loop_
_entity.id
_entity.type
_entity.pdbx_description
1 polymer ?
#
loop_
_entity_poly.entity_id
_entity_poly.type
_entity_poly.pdbx_seq_one_letter_code
_entity_poly.pdbx_strand_id
1 'polypeptide(L)'
;MKSSEAKKKRVLIVSPHPDDAELGMGGTMISLKSKGHSVYLIDLTSGEPTPEGSVPRRRKESREADRILKIDKRISLGFRNRYLSDTKKERLALAEKIRLIKPDVIFCPHPIDAHPDHIAASKISETARFYAKYTKVTLKGSPHYVPVFFNYFCSHLRRIPEFTFLVDITSCFESKIEAVSCYRSQFI
;
A
#
# COMPACT_ATOMS: atom_id res chain seq x y z
N MET A 1 -15.29 14.19 30.49
CA MET A 1 -15.31 13.08 29.52
C MET A 1 -13.89 12.57 29.34
N LYS A 2 -13.60 11.33 29.77
CA LYS A 2 -12.30 10.71 29.48
C LYS A 2 -12.23 10.47 27.98
N SER A 3 -11.31 11.13 27.29
CA SER A 3 -10.95 10.82 25.91
C SER A 3 -10.69 9.31 25.82
N SER A 4 -11.55 8.56 25.14
CA SER A 4 -11.28 7.15 24.86
C SER A 4 -10.04 7.10 23.99
N GLU A 5 -8.92 6.66 24.56
CA GLU A 5 -7.66 6.50 23.84
C GLU A 5 -7.93 5.62 22.61
N ALA A 6 -7.75 6.18 21.41
CA ALA A 6 -8.12 5.50 20.18
C ALA A 6 -7.30 4.21 20.07
N LYS A 7 -7.98 3.06 20.06
CA LYS A 7 -7.33 1.74 20.02
C LYS A 7 -6.33 1.67 18.85
N LYS A 8 -5.06 1.36 19.14
CA LYS A 8 -4.02 1.14 18.13
C LYS A 8 -4.50 0.16 17.05
N LYS A 9 -4.42 0.58 15.79
CA LYS A 9 -4.80 -0.19 14.61
C LYS A 9 -3.58 -0.67 13.85
N ARG A 10 -3.75 -1.77 13.11
CA ARG A 10 -2.83 -2.21 12.06
C ARG A 10 -3.41 -1.81 10.72
N VAL A 11 -2.70 -0.95 10.00
CA VAL A 11 -3.06 -0.46 8.69
C VAL A 11 -2.16 -1.14 7.67
N LEU A 12 -2.75 -1.80 6.69
CA LEU A 12 -2.04 -2.37 5.56
C LEU A 12 -2.27 -1.50 4.32
N ILE A 13 -1.21 -0.98 3.74
CA ILE A 13 -1.24 -0.31 2.44
C ILE A 13 -0.72 -1.32 1.41
N VAL A 14 -1.47 -1.49 0.32
CA VAL A 14 -1.06 -2.27 -0.84
C VAL A 14 -0.68 -1.28 -1.94
N SER A 15 0.49 -1.49 -2.52
CA SER A 15 1.11 -0.66 -3.56
C SER A 15 1.43 -1.53 -4.77
N PRO A 16 1.07 -1.15 -6.00
CA PRO A 16 1.47 -1.87 -7.21
C PRO A 16 2.99 -1.91 -7.35
N HIS A 17 3.62 -0.74 -7.20
CA HIS A 17 5.05 -0.55 -7.24
C HIS A 17 5.49 0.21 -5.96
N PRO A 18 6.77 0.10 -5.55
CA PRO A 18 7.35 1.08 -4.63
C PRO A 18 7.14 2.50 -5.19
N ASP A 19 7.00 3.54 -4.36
CA ASP A 19 6.66 4.95 -4.70
C ASP A 19 5.17 5.30 -4.83
N ASP A 20 4.30 4.39 -5.31
CA ASP A 20 2.88 4.69 -5.51
C ASP A 20 2.18 5.08 -4.19
N ALA A 21 2.43 4.33 -3.11
CA ALA A 21 1.84 4.59 -1.80
C ALA A 21 2.35 5.91 -1.19
N GLU A 22 3.62 6.22 -1.40
CA GLU A 22 4.25 7.46 -0.96
C GLU A 22 3.68 8.68 -1.67
N LEU A 23 3.57 8.60 -3.00
CA LEU A 23 2.94 9.61 -3.84
C LEU A 23 1.48 9.82 -3.46
N GLY A 24 0.71 8.74 -3.37
CA GLY A 24 -0.73 8.81 -3.14
C GLY A 24 -1.10 9.20 -1.72
N MET A 25 -0.42 8.64 -0.72
CA MET A 25 -0.84 8.76 0.67
C MET A 25 0.29 8.80 1.73
N GLY A 26 1.54 9.12 1.35
CA GLY A 26 2.67 9.16 2.29
C GLY A 26 2.44 10.07 3.52
N GLY A 27 1.81 11.23 3.32
CA GLY A 27 1.43 12.13 4.44
C GLY A 27 0.42 11.49 5.40
N THR A 28 -0.55 10.74 4.87
CA THR A 28 -1.50 9.97 5.68
C THR A 28 -0.80 8.86 6.44
N MET A 29 0.18 8.18 5.83
CA MET A 29 0.98 7.13 6.49
C MET A 29 1.74 7.70 7.71
N ILE A 30 2.37 8.87 7.56
CA ILE A 30 3.03 9.58 8.66
C ILE A 30 2.03 9.97 9.75
N SER A 31 0.87 10.51 9.37
CA SER A 31 -0.21 10.87 10.32
C SER A 31 -0.75 9.66 11.09
N LEU A 32 -0.88 8.50 10.44
CA LEU A 32 -1.27 7.25 11.11
C LEU A 32 -0.19 6.79 12.11
N LYS A 33 1.10 6.91 11.74
CA LYS A 33 2.22 6.60 12.64
C LYS A 33 2.28 7.54 13.84
N SER A 34 2.06 8.84 13.67
CA SER A 34 2.08 9.81 14.77
C SER A 34 0.93 9.59 15.76
N LYS A 35 -0.20 9.03 15.29
CA LYS A 35 -1.33 8.57 16.11
C LYS A 35 -1.12 7.20 16.75
N GLY A 36 0.09 6.64 16.69
CA GLY A 36 0.47 5.39 17.33
C GLY A 36 0.02 4.11 16.61
N HIS A 37 -0.51 4.20 15.39
CA HIS A 37 -0.89 3.03 14.61
C HIS A 37 0.34 2.30 14.04
N SER A 38 0.17 1.01 13.75
CA SER A 38 1.16 0.24 12.99
C SER A 38 0.81 0.27 11.51
N VAL A 39 1.79 0.58 10.67
CA VAL A 39 1.66 0.77 9.24
C VAL A 39 2.54 -0.27 8.54
N TYR A 40 1.89 -1.13 7.76
CA TYR A 40 2.51 -2.16 6.93
C TYR A 40 2.31 -1.77 5.47
N LEU A 41 3.34 -1.96 4.66
CA LEU A 41 3.29 -1.69 3.23
C LEU A 41 3.61 -2.98 2.46
N ILE A 42 2.77 -3.33 1.49
CA ILE A 42 3.02 -4.44 0.57
C ILE A 42 3.13 -3.90 -0.84
N ASP A 43 4.32 -4.04 -1.42
CA ASP A 43 4.54 -3.81 -2.84
C ASP A 43 4.23 -5.11 -3.59
N LEU A 44 3.33 -5.05 -4.57
CA LEU A 44 2.95 -6.21 -5.37
C LEU A 44 4.08 -6.60 -6.31
N THR A 45 4.76 -5.61 -6.90
CA THR A 45 5.90 -5.78 -7.80
C THR A 45 7.13 -5.03 -7.26
N SER A 46 8.29 -5.19 -7.90
CA SER A 46 9.47 -4.36 -7.63
C SER A 46 9.44 -2.98 -8.31
N GLY A 47 8.45 -2.72 -9.17
CA GLY A 47 8.43 -1.58 -10.08
C GLY A 47 9.43 -1.67 -11.24
N GLU A 48 10.21 -2.75 -11.36
CA GLU A 48 11.23 -2.89 -12.40
C GLU A 48 10.79 -3.79 -13.55
N PRO A 49 11.15 -3.48 -14.80
CA PRO A 49 12.18 -2.50 -15.19
C PRO A 49 11.68 -1.05 -15.32
N THR A 50 12.55 -0.07 -15.01
CA THR A 50 12.40 1.35 -15.35
C THR A 50 13.68 1.88 -16.03
N PRO A 51 13.64 2.99 -16.79
CA PRO A 51 14.79 3.46 -17.57
C PRO A 51 16.07 3.65 -16.74
N GLU A 52 15.94 4.23 -15.55
CA GLU A 52 17.06 4.58 -14.66
C GLU A 52 17.11 3.72 -13.39
N GLY A 53 16.23 2.73 -13.30
CA GLY A 53 16.09 1.88 -12.14
C GLY A 53 16.79 0.52 -12.25
N SER A 54 16.81 -0.16 -11.12
CA SER A 54 17.13 -1.58 -11.00
C SER A 54 16.55 -2.10 -9.70
N VAL A 55 16.34 -3.41 -9.57
CA VAL A 55 15.74 -3.99 -8.36
C VAL A 55 16.55 -3.63 -7.10
N PRO A 56 17.90 -3.71 -7.09
CA PRO A 56 18.69 -3.27 -5.95
C PRO A 56 18.56 -1.77 -5.66
N ARG A 57 18.54 -0.92 -6.70
CA ARG A 57 18.41 0.54 -6.55
C ARG A 57 17.05 0.91 -5.96
N ARG A 58 15.97 0.41 -6.54
CA ARG A 58 14.59 0.60 -6.05
C ARG A 58 14.44 0.18 -4.60
N ARG A 59 15.04 -0.97 -4.22
CA ARG A 59 15.03 -1.46 -2.84
C ARG A 59 15.79 -0.53 -1.88
N LYS A 60 16.90 0.07 -2.32
CA LYS A 60 17.64 1.07 -1.52
C LYS A 60 16.80 2.32 -1.31
N GLU A 61 16.25 2.88 -2.39
CA GLU A 61 15.39 4.06 -2.37
C GLU A 61 14.16 3.85 -1.48
N SER A 62 13.48 2.70 -1.60
CA SER A 62 12.34 2.33 -0.76
C SER A 62 12.67 2.26 0.73
N ARG A 63 13.87 1.79 1.07
CA ARG A 63 14.33 1.72 2.48
C ARG A 63 14.64 3.09 3.06
N GLU A 64 15.10 4.02 2.23
CA GLU A 64 15.29 5.42 2.64
C GLU A 64 13.94 6.08 2.90
N ALA A 65 12.97 5.90 2.00
CA ALA A 65 11.59 6.35 2.19
C ALA A 65 10.93 5.75 3.45
N ASP A 66 11.12 4.44 3.70
CA ASP A 66 10.57 3.75 4.89
C ASP A 66 11.04 4.40 6.21
N ARG A 67 12.26 4.93 6.27
CA ARG A 67 12.80 5.60 7.47
C ARG A 67 12.07 6.90 7.74
N ILE A 68 11.83 7.70 6.71
CA ILE A 68 11.12 8.98 6.80
C ILE A 68 9.65 8.74 7.19
N LEU A 69 9.01 7.76 6.54
CA LEU A 69 7.61 7.40 6.77
C LEU A 69 7.38 6.57 8.05
N LYS A 70 8.46 6.07 8.67
CA LYS A 70 8.45 5.23 9.87
C LYS A 70 7.63 3.95 9.71
N ILE A 71 7.73 3.30 8.55
CA ILE A 71 7.00 2.06 8.24
C ILE A 71 7.46 0.91 9.15
N ASP A 72 6.51 0.17 9.74
CA ASP A 72 6.85 -0.95 10.63
C ASP A 72 7.42 -2.13 9.85
N LYS A 73 6.86 -2.38 8.65
CA LYS A 73 7.36 -3.42 7.75
C LYS A 73 6.88 -3.20 6.32
N ARG A 74 7.83 -3.21 5.37
CA ARG A 74 7.56 -3.33 3.93
C ARG A 74 7.81 -4.76 3.45
N ILE A 75 6.93 -5.28 2.61
CA ILE A 75 7.02 -6.63 2.02
C ILE A 75 6.83 -6.53 0.51
N SER A 76 7.75 -7.05 -0.28
CA SER A 76 7.55 -7.24 -1.71
C SER A 76 6.99 -8.64 -1.98
N LEU A 77 5.90 -8.75 -2.76
CA LEU A 77 5.40 -10.04 -3.26
C LEU A 77 6.13 -10.54 -4.50
N GLY A 78 6.88 -9.67 -5.17
CA GLY A 78 7.76 -10.05 -6.28
C GLY A 78 7.00 -10.45 -7.54
N PHE A 79 5.79 -9.95 -7.75
CA PHE A 79 5.11 -10.11 -9.03
C PHE A 79 5.79 -9.28 -10.11
N ARG A 80 5.53 -9.65 -11.35
CA ARG A 80 6.19 -9.05 -12.51
C ARG A 80 5.53 -7.71 -12.85
N ASN A 81 6.29 -6.62 -12.74
CA ASN A 81 5.89 -5.28 -13.16
C ASN A 81 5.43 -5.25 -14.62
N ARG A 82 4.41 -4.44 -14.96
CA ARG A 82 3.76 -4.31 -16.28
C ARG A 82 2.96 -5.52 -16.76
N TYR A 83 2.98 -6.61 -15.99
CA TYR A 83 2.24 -7.85 -16.24
C TYR A 83 1.39 -8.23 -15.03
N LEU A 84 1.20 -7.30 -14.08
CA LEU A 84 0.39 -7.56 -12.91
C LEU A 84 -1.04 -7.85 -13.36
N SER A 85 -1.53 -9.02 -12.99
CA SER A 85 -2.83 -9.51 -13.42
C SER A 85 -3.55 -10.15 -12.26
N ASP A 86 -4.88 -10.01 -12.28
CA ASP A 86 -5.75 -10.45 -11.20
C ASP A 86 -6.04 -11.95 -11.26
N THR A 87 -5.01 -12.77 -10.98
CA THR A 87 -5.13 -14.23 -10.95
C THR A 87 -5.29 -14.78 -9.53
N LYS A 88 -5.70 -16.05 -9.44
CA LYS A 88 -5.82 -16.76 -8.16
C LYS A 88 -4.50 -16.78 -7.38
N LYS A 89 -3.35 -16.85 -8.06
CA LYS A 89 -2.03 -16.88 -7.43
C LYS A 89 -1.76 -15.58 -6.66
N GLU A 90 -1.93 -14.44 -7.32
CA GLU A 90 -1.67 -13.12 -6.75
C GLU A 90 -2.63 -12.83 -5.58
N ARG A 91 -3.92 -13.15 -5.75
CA ARG A 91 -4.94 -13.03 -4.69
C ARG A 91 -4.62 -13.85 -3.45
N LEU A 92 -4.23 -15.13 -3.62
CA LEU A 92 -3.91 -16.02 -2.50
C LEU A 92 -2.63 -15.59 -1.78
N ALA A 93 -1.61 -15.14 -2.52
CA ALA A 93 -0.38 -14.64 -1.94
C ALA A 93 -0.62 -13.39 -1.08
N LEU A 94 -1.44 -12.43 -1.55
CA LEU A 94 -1.82 -11.28 -0.73
C LEU A 94 -2.73 -11.68 0.45
N ALA A 95 -3.68 -12.60 0.25
CA ALA A 95 -4.55 -13.09 1.32
C ALA A 95 -3.77 -13.75 2.46
N GLU A 96 -2.71 -14.50 2.14
CA GLU A 96 -1.79 -15.05 3.15
C GLU A 96 -1.12 -13.93 3.98
N LYS A 97 -0.66 -12.84 3.33
CA LYS A 97 -0.09 -11.70 4.08
C LYS A 97 -1.13 -11.02 4.95
N ILE A 98 -2.36 -10.87 4.47
CA ILE A 98 -3.47 -10.33 5.27
C ILE A 98 -3.70 -11.19 6.52
N ARG A 99 -3.65 -12.52 6.42
CA ARG A 99 -3.79 -13.43 7.59
C ARG A 99 -2.66 -13.32 8.60
N LEU A 100 -1.44 -13.13 8.11
CA LEU A 100 -0.25 -13.00 8.97
C LEU A 100 -0.22 -11.63 9.66
N ILE A 101 -0.58 -10.55 8.96
CA ILE A 101 -0.57 -9.19 9.49
C ILE A 101 -1.80 -8.91 10.36
N LYS A 102 -2.95 -9.50 10.00
CA LYS A 102 -4.29 -9.25 10.58
C LYS A 102 -4.66 -7.75 10.62
N PRO A 103 -4.63 -7.02 9.49
CA PRO A 103 -4.89 -5.59 9.48
C PRO A 103 -6.35 -5.27 9.87
N ASP A 104 -6.56 -4.13 10.51
CA ASP A 104 -7.88 -3.56 10.79
C ASP A 104 -8.40 -2.75 9.59
N VAL A 105 -7.47 -2.18 8.81
CA VAL A 105 -7.75 -1.32 7.65
C VAL A 105 -6.83 -1.71 6.51
N ILE A 106 -7.37 -1.78 5.29
CA ILE A 106 -6.58 -1.87 4.05
C ILE A 106 -6.77 -0.60 3.22
N PHE A 107 -5.68 -0.09 2.67
CA PHE A 107 -5.66 0.90 1.60
C PHE A 107 -5.07 0.26 0.33
N CYS A 108 -5.66 0.50 -0.84
CA CYS A 108 -5.08 0.13 -2.14
C CYS A 108 -5.35 1.24 -3.18
N PRO A 109 -4.73 1.20 -4.38
CA PRO A 109 -5.01 2.18 -5.41
C PRO A 109 -6.48 2.21 -5.80
N HIS A 110 -6.93 3.36 -6.30
CA HIS A 110 -8.27 3.52 -6.85
C HIS A 110 -8.48 2.65 -8.10
N PRO A 111 -9.64 1.99 -8.27
CA PRO A 111 -9.88 1.08 -9.40
C PRO A 111 -10.01 1.79 -10.75
N ILE A 112 -10.22 3.10 -10.76
CA ILE A 112 -10.24 3.94 -11.96
C ILE A 112 -8.94 4.72 -12.02
N ASP A 113 -8.02 4.27 -12.87
CA ASP A 113 -6.66 4.79 -13.04
C ASP A 113 -6.20 4.56 -14.50
N ALA A 114 -5.20 5.29 -14.98
CA ALA A 114 -4.64 5.08 -16.32
C ALA A 114 -3.67 3.90 -16.40
N HIS A 115 -3.03 3.55 -15.28
CA HIS A 115 -2.05 2.48 -15.19
C HIS A 115 -2.74 1.13 -14.97
N PRO A 116 -2.58 0.14 -15.87
CA PRO A 116 -3.24 -1.16 -15.76
C PRO A 116 -2.87 -1.93 -14.49
N ASP A 117 -1.61 -1.86 -14.04
CA ASP A 117 -1.20 -2.51 -12.79
C ASP A 117 -1.92 -1.90 -11.56
N HIS A 118 -2.32 -0.63 -11.57
CA HIS A 118 -3.08 -0.03 -10.45
C HIS A 118 -4.49 -0.63 -10.39
N ILE A 119 -5.14 -0.78 -11.55
CA ILE A 119 -6.46 -1.42 -11.67
C ILE A 119 -6.37 -2.89 -11.21
N ALA A 120 -5.35 -3.62 -11.66
CA ALA A 120 -5.11 -5.00 -11.26
C ALA A 120 -4.86 -5.09 -9.74
N ALA A 121 -4.03 -4.23 -9.17
CA ALA A 121 -3.74 -4.16 -7.74
C ALA A 121 -5.00 -3.90 -6.91
N SER A 122 -5.87 -2.99 -7.34
CA SER A 122 -7.16 -2.74 -6.68
C SER A 122 -8.00 -4.02 -6.60
N LYS A 123 -8.14 -4.71 -7.74
CA LYS A 123 -8.96 -5.92 -7.84
C LYS A 123 -8.38 -7.11 -7.06
N ILE A 124 -7.05 -7.27 -7.11
CA ILE A 124 -6.30 -8.25 -6.31
C ILE A 124 -6.53 -7.97 -4.82
N SER A 125 -6.42 -6.70 -4.38
CA SER A 125 -6.58 -6.30 -2.97
C SER A 125 -7.97 -6.58 -2.43
N GLU A 126 -9.00 -6.20 -3.18
CA GLU A 126 -10.39 -6.43 -2.80
C GLU A 126 -10.71 -7.92 -2.72
N THR A 127 -10.28 -8.69 -3.72
CA THR A 127 -10.52 -10.14 -3.73
C THR A 127 -9.72 -10.86 -2.65
N ALA A 128 -8.46 -10.46 -2.42
CA ALA A 128 -7.61 -11.02 -1.37
C ALA A 128 -8.16 -10.76 0.03
N ARG A 129 -8.73 -9.57 0.29
CA ARG A 129 -9.48 -9.28 1.52
C ARG A 129 -10.58 -10.30 1.75
N PHE A 130 -11.31 -10.68 0.70
CA PHE A 130 -12.36 -11.69 0.81
C PHE A 130 -11.77 -13.09 1.07
N TYR A 131 -10.73 -13.48 0.33
CA TYR A 131 -10.07 -14.80 0.44
C TYR A 131 -9.39 -15.00 1.80
N ALA A 132 -8.93 -13.93 2.44
CA ALA A 132 -8.34 -13.99 3.77
C ALA A 132 -9.28 -14.60 4.82
N LYS A 133 -10.60 -14.60 4.58
CA LYS A 133 -11.66 -15.16 5.45
C LYS A 133 -11.91 -16.66 5.23
N TYR A 134 -11.46 -17.24 4.13
CA TYR A 134 -11.80 -18.62 3.78
C TYR A 134 -11.26 -19.63 4.81
N THR A 135 -12.10 -20.54 5.27
CA THR A 135 -11.69 -21.58 6.23
C THR A 135 -11.19 -22.85 5.54
N LYS A 136 -11.63 -23.11 4.30
CA LYS A 136 -11.29 -24.31 3.51
C LYS A 136 -10.22 -24.04 2.45
N VAL A 137 -9.14 -23.33 2.82
CA VAL A 137 -8.00 -23.06 1.94
C VAL A 137 -6.69 -23.15 2.73
N THR A 138 -5.68 -23.75 2.13
CA THR A 138 -4.34 -23.86 2.72
C THR A 138 -3.58 -22.55 2.49
N LEU A 139 -3.64 -21.64 3.46
CA LEU A 139 -2.82 -20.43 3.54
C LEU A 139 -2.21 -20.33 4.93
N LYS A 140 -1.01 -19.75 5.04
CA LYS A 140 -0.40 -19.49 6.36
C LYS A 140 -1.22 -18.46 7.16
N GLY A 141 -1.22 -18.62 8.48
CA GLY A 141 -1.98 -17.78 9.40
C GLY A 141 -3.46 -18.16 9.50
N SER A 142 -4.10 -17.74 10.60
CA SER A 142 -5.53 -17.97 10.80
C SER A 142 -6.36 -17.07 9.85
N PRO A 143 -7.57 -17.49 9.43
CA PRO A 143 -8.50 -16.63 8.71
C PRO A 143 -8.70 -15.29 9.43
N HIS A 144 -8.85 -14.21 8.65
CA HIS A 144 -8.96 -12.86 9.18
C HIS A 144 -9.95 -12.02 8.36
N TYR A 145 -10.86 -11.34 9.05
CA TYR A 145 -11.78 -10.37 8.46
C TYR A 145 -11.24 -8.95 8.64
N VAL A 146 -11.06 -8.23 7.53
CA VAL A 146 -10.70 -6.81 7.55
C VAL A 146 -11.98 -5.98 7.42
N PRO A 147 -12.38 -5.20 8.43
CA PRO A 147 -13.64 -4.46 8.41
C PRO A 147 -13.61 -3.24 7.48
N VAL A 148 -12.47 -2.56 7.38
CA VAL A 148 -12.36 -1.29 6.65
C VAL A 148 -11.44 -1.45 5.44
N PHE A 149 -11.89 -0.93 4.30
CA PHE A 149 -11.15 -0.95 3.04
C PHE A 149 -11.38 0.37 2.32
N PHE A 150 -10.29 1.06 2.01
CA PHE A 150 -10.32 2.34 1.33
C PHE A 150 -9.43 2.30 0.10
N ASN A 151 -9.68 3.23 -0.81
CA ASN A 151 -8.84 3.47 -1.95
C ASN A 151 -8.08 4.79 -1.79
N TYR A 152 -6.86 4.85 -2.29
CA TYR A 152 -6.12 6.10 -2.46
C TYR A 152 -5.86 6.35 -3.94
N PHE A 153 -5.75 7.61 -4.31
CA PHE A 153 -5.41 8.02 -5.66
C PHE A 153 -3.89 8.11 -5.82
N CYS A 154 -3.37 7.65 -6.97
CA CYS A 154 -1.98 7.83 -7.37
C CYS A 154 -1.86 8.92 -8.46
N SER A 155 -0.75 8.95 -9.19
CA SER A 155 -0.37 9.98 -10.18
C SER A 155 -1.15 9.95 -11.49
N HIS A 156 -1.77 8.82 -11.85
CA HIS A 156 -2.31 8.56 -13.19
C HIS A 156 -3.85 8.70 -13.27
N LEU A 157 -4.37 9.84 -12.83
CA LEU A 157 -5.81 10.10 -12.80
C LEU A 157 -6.41 10.21 -14.21
N ARG A 158 -7.43 9.38 -14.51
CA ARG A 158 -8.21 9.46 -15.76
C ARG A 158 -9.37 10.46 -15.71
N ARG A 159 -9.76 10.89 -14.51
CA ARG A 159 -10.92 11.76 -14.26
C ARG A 159 -10.61 12.69 -13.11
N ILE A 160 -11.39 13.77 -13.00
CA ILE A 160 -11.43 14.58 -11.79
C ILE A 160 -11.88 13.64 -10.65
N PRO A 161 -11.04 13.44 -9.62
CA PRO A 161 -11.36 12.51 -8.56
C PRO A 161 -12.52 13.04 -7.71
N GLU A 162 -13.53 12.21 -7.50
CA GLU A 162 -14.56 12.43 -6.50
C GLU A 162 -14.12 11.74 -5.21
N PHE A 163 -13.89 12.53 -4.17
CA PHE A 163 -13.39 12.02 -2.89
C PHE A 163 -14.55 11.77 -1.93
N THR A 164 -14.57 10.60 -1.28
CA THR A 164 -15.47 10.35 -0.14
C THR A 164 -15.07 11.14 1.10
N PHE A 165 -13.76 11.31 1.32
CA PHE A 165 -13.20 12.11 2.39
C PHE A 165 -11.77 12.53 2.05
N LEU A 166 -11.25 13.50 2.79
CA LEU A 166 -9.87 13.96 2.71
C LEU A 166 -9.19 13.80 4.07
N VAL A 167 -7.87 13.64 4.03
CA VAL A 167 -7.03 13.64 5.24
C VAL A 167 -6.14 14.86 5.17
N ASP A 168 -6.21 15.72 6.18
CA ASP A 168 -5.27 16.83 6.32
C ASP A 168 -3.86 16.29 6.60
N ILE A 169 -2.95 16.58 5.69
CA ILE A 169 -1.53 16.21 5.76
C ILE A 169 -0.62 17.44 5.88
N THR A 170 -1.16 18.62 6.19
CA THR A 170 -0.40 19.88 6.23
C THR A 170 0.86 19.75 7.09
N SER A 171 0.75 19.16 8.29
CA SER A 171 1.89 18.94 9.19
C SER A 171 2.86 17.83 8.75
N CYS A 172 2.48 17.02 7.76
CA CYS A 172 3.24 15.88 7.26
C CYS A 172 3.72 16.08 5.81
N PHE A 173 3.41 17.22 5.19
CA PHE A 173 3.59 17.43 3.75
C PHE A 173 5.07 17.41 3.37
N GLU A 174 5.93 18.14 4.07
CA GLU A 174 7.37 18.17 3.79
C GLU A 174 8.01 16.79 3.92
N SER A 175 7.67 16.02 4.95
CA SER A 175 8.15 14.64 5.11
C SER A 175 7.60 13.69 4.05
N LYS A 176 6.40 13.93 3.51
CA LYS A 176 5.91 13.20 2.33
C LYS A 176 6.78 13.50 1.12
N ILE A 177 7.10 14.77 0.87
CA ILE A 177 7.96 15.18 -0.25
C ILE A 177 9.37 14.61 -0.09
N GLU A 178 9.94 14.62 1.11
CA GLU A 178 11.23 14.01 1.41
C GLU A 178 11.24 12.50 1.09
N ALA A 179 10.20 11.77 1.50
CA ALA A 179 10.07 10.34 1.23
C ALA A 179 9.93 10.04 -0.27
N VAL A 180 9.16 10.84 -1.01
CA VAL A 180 9.05 10.72 -2.48
C VAL A 180 10.40 11.01 -3.15
N SER A 181 11.15 11.99 -2.64
CA SER A 181 12.46 12.39 -3.18
C SER A 181 13.55 11.32 -3.00
N CYS A 182 13.32 10.29 -2.17
CA CYS A 182 14.21 9.13 -2.11
C CYS A 182 14.23 8.34 -3.42
N TYR A 183 13.16 8.38 -4.22
CA TYR A 183 13.02 7.64 -5.49
C TYR A 183 13.68 8.39 -6.65
N ARG A 184 14.97 8.68 -6.51
CA ARG A 184 15.76 9.47 -7.48
C ARG A 184 15.78 8.85 -8.88
N SER A 185 15.67 7.53 -8.97
CA SER A 185 15.58 6.85 -10.28
C SER A 185 14.26 7.10 -11.03
N GLN A 186 13.24 7.66 -10.37
CA GLN A 186 11.89 7.80 -10.93
C GLN A 186 11.48 9.24 -11.23
N PHE A 187 12.02 10.22 -10.49
CA PHE A 187 11.59 11.62 -10.55
C PHE A 187 12.74 12.57 -10.92
N ILE A 188 13.43 12.25 -12.01
CA ILE A 188 14.58 13.02 -12.54
C ILE A 188 14.12 14.30 -13.22
#